data_AF-A0A1B6L469-F1
#
_entry.id   AF-A0A1B6L469-F1
#
_cell.length_a   1.000
_cell.length_b   1.000
_cell.length_c   1.000
_cell.angle_alpha   90.00
_cell.angle_beta   90.00
_cell.angle_gamma   90.00
#
_symmetry.space_group_name_H-M   'P 1'
#
loop_
_entity.id
_entity.type
_entity.pdbx_description
1 polymer ?
#
loop_
_entity_poly.entity_id
_entity_poly.type
_entity_poly.pdbx_seq_one_letter_code
_entity_poly.pdbx_strand_id
1 'polypeptide(L)'
;QRKFNPSKTFLLFGWTAAVCSLASVLGLVMIVTSYHHRFSPWIDPFYIGFSRILFSASISWIIFACYLGYGGLVNRFLSWPGFRPLGKLTYGVFLVHLIVVFNQTLSLEEPFGFSFTDYCYMLGGDVILSFTLSLVTYLAVEAPCCRLASYLLSRKL
;
A
#
# COMPACT_ATOMS: atom_id res chain seq x y z
N GLN A 1 -0.78 -10.34 28.57
CA GLN A 1 -1.24 -9.16 27.81
C GLN A 1 -2.69 -8.86 28.20
N ARG A 2 -2.98 -7.63 28.62
CA ARG A 2 -4.30 -7.24 29.16
C ARG A 2 -5.31 -7.24 27.99
N LYS A 3 -6.26 -8.18 27.98
CA LYS A 3 -7.33 -8.24 26.97
C LYS A 3 -8.25 -7.03 27.18
N PHE A 4 -7.98 -5.93 26.49
CA PHE A 4 -8.93 -4.83 26.37
C PHE A 4 -10.15 -5.38 25.64
N ASN A 5 -11.30 -5.40 26.32
CA ASN A 5 -12.56 -5.91 25.78
C ASN A 5 -13.44 -4.71 25.38
N PRO A 6 -13.27 -4.16 24.17
CA PRO A 6 -14.07 -3.03 23.71
C PRO A 6 -15.55 -3.40 23.59
N SER A 7 -16.42 -2.42 23.80
CA SER A 7 -17.84 -2.57 23.50
C SER A 7 -18.07 -2.87 22.02
N LYS A 8 -19.07 -3.70 21.70
CA LYS A 8 -19.46 -4.02 20.32
C LYS A 8 -19.81 -2.76 19.51
N THR A 9 -20.39 -1.75 20.16
CA THR A 9 -20.69 -0.44 19.54
C THR A 9 -19.42 0.29 19.10
N PHE A 10 -18.37 0.29 19.93
CA PHE A 10 -17.09 0.93 19.60
C PHE A 10 -16.43 0.28 18.39
N LEU A 11 -16.46 -1.05 18.32
CA LEU A 11 -15.96 -1.80 17.17
C LEU A 11 -16.75 -1.48 15.89
N LEU A 12 -18.09 -1.42 15.98
CA LEU A 12 -18.94 -1.07 14.85
C LEU A 12 -18.60 0.32 14.31
N PHE A 13 -18.52 1.33 15.18
CA PHE A 13 -18.15 2.68 14.79
C PHE A 13 -16.79 2.76 14.12
N GLY A 14 -15.79 2.03 14.63
CA GLY A 14 -14.48 2.05 13.99
C GLY A 14 -14.46 1.35 12.64
N TRP A 15 -15.20 0.25 12.46
CA TRP A 15 -15.34 -0.40 11.15
C TRP A 15 -16.08 0.47 10.15
N THR A 16 -17.19 1.11 10.55
CA THR A 16 -17.92 2.02 9.65
C THR A 16 -17.09 3.26 9.32
N ALA A 17 -16.36 3.82 10.29
CA ALA A 17 -15.44 4.92 10.06
C ALA A 17 -14.34 4.54 9.07
N ALA A 18 -13.68 3.38 9.25
CA ALA A 18 -12.61 2.92 8.36
C ALA A 18 -13.10 2.66 6.91
N VAL A 19 -14.29 2.08 6.75
CA VAL A 19 -14.88 1.87 5.42
C VAL A 19 -15.27 3.20 4.78
N CYS A 20 -15.84 4.13 5.56
CA CYS A 20 -16.20 5.46 5.08
C CYS A 20 -14.97 6.26 4.64
N SER A 21 -13.89 6.25 5.43
CA SER A 21 -12.65 6.94 5.09
C SER A 21 -11.98 6.33 3.85
N LEU A 22 -11.95 5.00 3.70
CA LEU A 22 -11.45 4.36 2.48
C LEU A 22 -12.31 4.71 1.25
N ALA A 23 -13.63 4.65 1.37
CA ALA A 23 -14.55 5.01 0.29
C ALA A 23 -14.41 6.49 -0.09
N SER A 24 -14.23 7.38 0.88
CA SER A 24 -13.99 8.79 0.64
C SER A 24 -12.68 9.04 -0.11
N VAL A 25 -11.59 8.37 0.30
CA VAL A 25 -10.30 8.47 -0.41
C VAL A 25 -10.44 8.00 -1.85
N LEU A 26 -11.07 6.84 -2.08
CA LEU A 26 -11.30 6.32 -3.43
C LEU A 26 -12.17 7.28 -4.25
N GLY A 27 -13.27 7.79 -3.69
CA GLY A 27 -14.13 8.77 -4.36
C GLY A 27 -13.40 10.05 -4.74
N LEU A 28 -12.54 10.58 -3.85
CA LEU A 28 -11.74 11.78 -4.14
C LEU A 28 -10.70 11.53 -5.22
N VAL A 29 -10.02 10.38 -5.22
CA VAL A 29 -9.12 9.98 -6.31
C VAL A 29 -9.90 9.99 -7.62
N MET A 30 -11.07 9.35 -7.67
CA MET A 30 -11.90 9.28 -8.88
C MET A 30 -12.29 10.66 -9.42
N ILE A 31 -12.63 11.60 -8.53
CA ILE A 31 -13.00 12.97 -8.92
C ILE A 31 -11.78 13.70 -9.49
N VAL A 32 -10.65 13.68 -8.76
CA VAL A 32 -9.46 14.47 -9.12
C VAL A 32 -8.76 13.92 -10.37
N THR A 33 -8.78 12.61 -10.59
CA THR A 33 -8.14 11.98 -11.75
C THR A 33 -9.02 11.96 -12.99
N SER A 34 -10.28 12.43 -12.92
CA SER A 34 -11.19 12.41 -14.07
C SER A 34 -10.78 13.41 -15.15
N TYR A 35 -10.89 13.01 -16.42
CA TYR A 35 -10.55 13.85 -17.59
C TYR A 35 -11.23 15.22 -17.61
N HIS A 36 -12.47 15.30 -17.12
CA HIS A 36 -13.25 16.55 -17.08
C HIS A 36 -13.07 17.36 -15.78
N HIS A 37 -12.18 16.92 -14.87
CA HIS A 37 -11.94 17.63 -13.62
C HIS A 37 -11.26 18.96 -13.90
N ARG A 38 -11.87 20.04 -13.40
CA ARG A 38 -11.24 21.37 -13.38
C ARG A 38 -10.73 21.62 -11.98
N PHE A 39 -9.51 22.14 -11.89
CA PHE A 39 -8.88 22.49 -10.61
C PHE A 39 -9.84 23.36 -9.79
N SER A 40 -10.27 22.80 -8.66
CA SER A 40 -11.17 23.43 -7.72
C SER A 40 -10.37 23.81 -6.48
N PRO A 41 -10.35 25.09 -6.09
CA PRO A 41 -9.55 25.57 -4.96
C PRO A 41 -9.96 24.94 -3.62
N TRP A 42 -11.11 24.25 -3.57
CA TRP A 42 -11.60 23.58 -2.36
C TRP A 42 -11.35 22.08 -2.37
N ILE A 43 -11.33 21.40 -3.51
CA ILE A 43 -11.30 19.93 -3.54
C ILE A 43 -9.84 19.44 -3.60
N ASP A 44 -9.03 20.07 -4.44
CA ASP A 44 -7.65 19.62 -4.70
C ASP A 44 -6.74 19.75 -3.46
N PRO A 45 -6.75 20.86 -2.68
CA PRO A 45 -5.92 20.95 -1.47
C PRO A 45 -6.32 19.95 -0.39
N PHE A 46 -7.63 19.69 -0.25
CA PHE A 46 -8.14 18.70 0.70
C PHE A 46 -7.72 17.29 0.29
N TYR A 47 -7.81 16.95 -0.99
CA TYR A 47 -7.34 15.68 -1.51
C TYR A 47 -5.83 15.50 -1.25
N ILE A 48 -5.01 16.51 -1.57
CA ILE A 48 -3.55 16.43 -1.39
C ILE A 48 -3.17 16.27 0.09
N GLY A 49 -3.84 17.01 0.99
CA GLY A 49 -3.53 16.99 2.43
C GLY A 49 -4.10 15.79 3.19
N PHE A 50 -5.36 15.41 2.94
CA PHE A 50 -6.08 14.45 3.79
C PHE A 50 -6.12 13.03 3.23
N SER A 51 -5.97 12.82 1.91
CA SER A 51 -6.13 11.49 1.32
C SER A 51 -5.22 10.43 1.96
N ARG A 52 -3.93 10.76 2.11
CA ARG A 52 -2.92 9.88 2.72
C ARG A 52 -3.18 9.64 4.21
N ILE A 53 -3.64 10.67 4.92
CA ILE A 53 -3.94 10.59 6.36
C ILE A 53 -5.14 9.68 6.59
N LEU A 54 -6.24 9.90 5.85
CA LEU A 54 -7.45 9.09 5.95
C LEU A 54 -7.18 7.63 5.56
N PHE A 55 -6.42 7.40 4.49
CA PHE A 55 -6.01 6.05 4.10
C PHE A 55 -5.21 5.37 5.20
N SER A 56 -4.16 6.01 5.72
CA SER A 56 -3.32 5.47 6.79
C SER A 56 -4.11 5.22 8.08
N ALA A 57 -5.00 6.15 8.47
CA ALA A 57 -5.87 5.99 9.63
C ALA A 57 -6.80 4.78 9.50
N SER A 58 -7.34 4.56 8.29
CA SER A 58 -8.19 3.40 7.99
C SER A 58 -7.43 2.09 8.15
N ILE A 59 -6.21 2.02 7.57
CA ILE A 59 -5.36 0.83 7.67
C ILE A 59 -4.92 0.60 9.13
N SER A 60 -4.57 1.66 9.86
CA SER A 60 -4.22 1.60 11.28
C SER A 60 -5.35 1.00 12.11
N TRP A 61 -6.60 1.42 11.87
CA TRP A 61 -7.76 0.83 12.54
C TRP A 61 -7.91 -0.67 12.23
N ILE A 62 -7.74 -1.07 10.97
CA ILE A 62 -7.82 -2.49 10.57
C ILE A 62 -6.76 -3.31 11.30
N ILE A 63 -5.51 -2.83 11.38
CA ILE A 63 -4.42 -3.49 12.09
C ILE A 63 -4.76 -3.60 13.58
N PHE A 64 -5.24 -2.52 14.19
CA PHE A 64 -5.64 -2.50 15.60
C PHE A 64 -6.78 -3.48 15.90
N ALA A 65 -7.80 -3.54 15.04
CA ALA A 65 -8.90 -4.49 15.15
C ALA A 65 -8.42 -5.95 15.03
N CYS A 66 -7.46 -6.22 14.15
CA CYS A 66 -6.83 -7.54 14.01
C CYS A 66 -6.02 -7.90 15.27
N TYR A 67 -5.25 -6.95 15.81
CA TYR A 67 -4.47 -7.16 17.04
C TYR A 67 -5.33 -7.49 18.26
N LEU A 68 -6.50 -6.86 18.39
CA LEU A 68 -7.46 -7.14 19.45
C LEU A 68 -8.22 -8.47 19.26
N GLY A 69 -8.06 -9.15 18.13
CA GLY A 69 -8.75 -10.40 17.81
C GLY A 69 -10.17 -10.23 17.24
N TYR A 70 -10.60 -8.99 16.96
CA TYR A 70 -11.90 -8.70 16.33
C TYR A 70 -11.80 -8.55 14.80
N GLY A 71 -10.68 -8.92 14.20
CA GLY A 71 -10.46 -8.84 12.75
C GLY A 71 -11.21 -9.89 11.92
N GLY A 72 -11.76 -10.94 12.52
CA GLY A 72 -12.60 -11.93 11.84
C GLY A 72 -12.03 -12.43 10.51
N LEU A 73 -12.78 -12.20 9.43
CA LEU A 73 -12.39 -12.56 8.05
C LEU A 73 -11.13 -11.82 7.58
N VAL A 74 -11.00 -10.54 7.92
CA VAL A 74 -9.86 -9.70 7.54
C VAL A 74 -8.57 -10.25 8.15
N ASN A 75 -8.60 -10.67 9.42
CA ASN A 75 -7.45 -11.30 10.05
C ASN A 75 -7.07 -12.62 9.38
N ARG A 76 -8.04 -13.44 8.96
CA ARG A 76 -7.78 -14.69 8.23
C ARG A 76 -7.16 -14.44 6.86
N PHE A 77 -7.60 -13.39 6.17
CA PHE A 77 -7.01 -12.97 4.90
C PHE A 77 -5.58 -12.47 5.10
N LEU A 78 -5.33 -11.55 6.02
CA LEU A 78 -3.99 -10.97 6.25
C LEU A 78 -2.99 -11.99 6.80
N SER A 79 -3.45 -13.02 7.53
CA SER A 79 -2.59 -14.09 8.05
C SER A 79 -2.28 -15.19 7.05
N TRP A 80 -2.71 -15.05 5.79
CA TRP A 80 -2.47 -16.07 4.77
C TRP A 80 -0.97 -16.26 4.48
N PRO A 81 -0.43 -17.50 4.53
CA PRO A 81 0.99 -17.77 4.30
C PRO A 81 1.53 -17.28 2.95
N GLY A 82 0.67 -17.08 1.95
CA GLY A 82 1.05 -16.47 0.66
C GLY A 82 1.59 -15.05 0.79
N PHE A 83 1.23 -14.31 1.83
CA PHE A 83 1.76 -12.97 2.08
C PHE A 83 3.17 -12.96 2.69
N ARG A 84 3.68 -14.10 3.19
CA ARG A 84 5.04 -14.19 3.75
C ARG A 84 6.13 -13.89 2.72
N PRO A 85 6.16 -14.51 1.51
CA PRO A 85 7.13 -14.14 0.49
C PRO A 85 6.91 -12.72 -0.02
N LEU A 86 5.65 -12.31 -0.27
CA LEU A 86 5.35 -10.94 -0.73
C LEU A 86 5.88 -9.89 0.26
N GLY A 87 5.71 -10.11 1.57
CA GLY A 87 6.20 -9.19 2.59
C GLY A 87 7.72 -9.00 2.59
N LYS A 88 8.50 -10.04 2.19
CA LYS A 88 9.94 -9.91 2.00
C LYS A 88 10.28 -9.08 0.76
N LEU A 89 9.56 -9.30 -0.34
CA LEU A 89 9.74 -8.55 -1.58
C LEU A 89 9.32 -7.08 -1.46
N THR A 90 8.40 -6.73 -0.55
CA THR A 90 7.95 -5.34 -0.36
C THR A 90 9.10 -4.37 -0.11
N TYR A 91 10.17 -4.82 0.57
CA TYR A 91 11.35 -3.99 0.77
C TYR A 91 12.05 -3.66 -0.56
N GLY A 92 12.30 -4.66 -1.41
CA GLY A 92 12.86 -4.42 -2.74
C GLY A 92 11.91 -3.62 -3.65
N VAL A 93 10.60 -3.80 -3.50
CA VAL A 93 9.59 -3.01 -4.24
C VAL A 93 9.69 -1.54 -3.85
N PHE A 94 9.79 -1.23 -2.55
CA PHE A 94 9.93 0.14 -2.08
C PHE A 94 11.14 0.87 -2.69
N LEU A 95 12.27 0.17 -2.86
CA LEU A 95 13.47 0.74 -3.46
C LEU A 95 13.33 0.95 -4.97
N VAL A 96 12.79 -0.04 -5.69
CA VAL A 96 12.77 -0.01 -7.16
C VAL A 96 11.58 0.78 -7.71
N HIS A 97 10.44 0.76 -7.03
CA HIS A 97 9.21 1.40 -7.50
C HIS A 97 9.40 2.89 -7.81
N LEU A 98 10.13 3.63 -6.97
CA LEU A 98 10.42 5.05 -7.21
C LEU A 98 11.21 5.26 -8.50
N ILE A 99 12.15 4.36 -8.82
CA ILE A 99 12.94 4.42 -10.06
C ILE A 99 12.02 4.22 -11.26
N VAL A 100 11.10 3.25 -11.20
CA VAL A 100 10.13 2.96 -12.27
C VAL A 100 9.24 4.18 -12.54
N VAL A 101 8.61 4.73 -11.49
CA VAL A 101 7.71 5.89 -11.61
C VAL A 101 8.45 7.13 -12.12
N PHE A 102 9.70 7.34 -11.69
CA PHE A 102 10.49 8.50 -12.14
C PHE A 102 10.85 8.38 -13.62
N ASN A 103 11.29 7.19 -14.07
CA ASN A 103 11.57 6.95 -15.49
C ASN A 103 10.32 7.12 -16.36
N GLN A 104 9.16 6.66 -15.88
CA GLN A 104 7.91 6.85 -16.59
C GLN A 104 7.55 8.34 -16.68
N THR A 105 7.64 9.08 -15.58
CA THR A 105 7.36 10.53 -15.56
C THR A 105 8.27 11.31 -16.51
N LEU A 106 9.56 10.95 -16.59
CA LEU A 106 10.50 11.58 -17.52
C LEU A 106 10.23 11.26 -18.99
N SER A 107 9.62 10.10 -19.27
CA SER A 107 9.29 9.66 -20.62
C SER A 107 7.97 10.25 -21.14
N LEU A 108 7.19 10.90 -20.27
CA LEU A 108 5.94 11.55 -20.65
C LEU A 108 6.24 12.93 -21.26
N GLU A 109 6.07 13.04 -22.58
CA GLU A 109 6.27 14.29 -23.31
C GLU A 109 5.05 15.22 -23.27
N GLU A 110 3.83 14.68 -23.08
CA GLU A 110 2.59 15.45 -23.00
C GLU A 110 1.73 15.05 -21.78
N PRO A 111 0.98 15.99 -21.17
CA PRO A 111 0.06 15.67 -20.08
C PRO A 111 -1.13 14.86 -20.61
N PHE A 112 -1.03 13.54 -20.48
CA PHE A 112 -2.12 12.61 -20.80
C PHE A 112 -3.27 12.76 -19.80
N GLY A 113 -4.48 12.95 -20.32
CA GLY A 113 -5.69 12.85 -19.52
C GLY A 113 -5.99 11.38 -19.22
N PHE A 114 -5.91 10.98 -17.95
CA PHE A 114 -6.16 9.59 -17.55
C PHE A 114 -7.67 9.31 -17.47
N SER A 115 -8.15 8.30 -18.19
CA SER A 115 -9.43 7.67 -17.85
C SER A 115 -9.25 6.74 -16.65
N PHE A 116 -10.36 6.38 -15.98
CA PHE A 116 -10.33 5.41 -14.88
C PHE A 116 -9.67 4.09 -15.30
N THR A 117 -10.00 3.62 -16.50
CA THR A 117 -9.44 2.40 -17.07
C THR A 117 -7.92 2.50 -17.26
N ASP A 118 -7.43 3.64 -17.76
CA ASP A 118 -6.00 3.86 -17.98
C ASP A 118 -5.24 3.93 -16.64
N TYR A 119 -5.84 4.56 -15.64
CA TYR A 119 -5.28 4.61 -14.29
C TYR A 119 -5.17 3.21 -13.67
N CYS A 120 -6.19 2.36 -13.80
CA CYS A 120 -6.13 0.97 -13.36
C CYS A 120 -5.04 0.17 -14.10
N TYR A 121 -4.90 0.35 -15.41
CA TYR A 121 -3.87 -0.33 -16.19
C TYR A 121 -2.46 0.12 -15.79
N MET A 122 -2.26 1.43 -15.61
CA MET A 122 -0.99 1.99 -15.19
C MET A 122 -0.60 1.49 -13.80
N LEU A 123 -1.51 1.60 -12.81
CA LEU A 123 -1.27 1.07 -11.47
C LEU A 123 -0.96 -0.43 -11.48
N GLY A 124 -1.71 -1.22 -12.25
CA GLY A 124 -1.46 -2.66 -12.38
C GLY A 124 -0.08 -2.94 -12.98
N GLY A 125 0.28 -2.22 -14.04
CA GLY A 125 1.59 -2.29 -14.68
C GLY A 125 2.73 -1.96 -13.71
N ASP A 126 2.62 -0.83 -12.99
CA ASP A 126 3.62 -0.39 -12.01
C ASP A 126 3.82 -1.41 -10.89
N VAL A 127 2.73 -1.98 -10.38
CA VAL A 127 2.79 -3.02 -9.34
C VAL A 127 3.50 -4.25 -9.89
N ILE A 128 3.08 -4.79 -11.04
CA ILE A 128 3.68 -6.01 -11.60
C ILE A 128 5.16 -5.79 -11.93
N LEU A 129 5.51 -4.68 -12.57
CA LEU A 129 6.89 -4.33 -12.91
C LEU A 129 7.75 -4.18 -11.65
N SER A 130 7.26 -3.45 -10.64
CA SER A 130 8.01 -3.23 -9.40
C SER A 130 8.23 -4.53 -8.63
N PHE A 131 7.24 -5.42 -8.56
CA PHE A 131 7.39 -6.74 -7.94
C PHE A 131 8.35 -7.65 -8.71
N THR A 132 8.32 -7.60 -10.05
CA THR A 132 9.22 -8.38 -10.89
C THR A 132 10.66 -7.91 -10.74
N LEU A 133 10.90 -6.60 -10.79
CA LEU A 133 12.24 -6.04 -10.58
C LEU A 133 12.73 -6.25 -9.15
N SER A 134 11.87 -6.11 -8.15
CA SER A 134 12.20 -6.43 -6.75
C SER A 134 12.65 -7.87 -6.61
N LEU A 135 11.99 -8.82 -7.28
CA LEU A 135 12.39 -10.23 -7.27
C LEU A 135 13.80 -10.42 -7.84
N VAL A 136 14.12 -9.76 -8.95
CA VAL A 136 15.44 -9.81 -9.57
C VAL A 136 16.50 -9.25 -8.61
N THR A 137 16.25 -8.06 -8.03
CA THR A 137 17.17 -7.43 -7.06
C THR A 137 17.36 -8.28 -5.81
N TYR A 138 16.29 -8.88 -5.30
CA TYR A 138 16.32 -9.79 -4.16
C TYR A 138 17.21 -11.00 -4.43
N LEU A 139 17.06 -11.64 -5.60
CA LEU A 139 17.85 -12.80 -5.98
C LEU A 139 19.32 -12.46 -6.26
N ALA A 140 19.58 -11.30 -6.86
CA ALA A 140 20.91 -10.86 -7.25
C ALA A 140 21.75 -10.34 -6.06
N VAL A 141 21.13 -9.65 -5.10
CA VAL A 141 21.85 -8.94 -4.02
C VAL A 141 21.51 -9.48 -2.65
N GLU A 142 20.23 -9.51 -2.27
CA GLU A 142 19.85 -9.87 -0.89
C GLU A 142 20.11 -11.35 -0.58
N ALA A 143 19.73 -12.26 -1.49
CA ALA A 143 19.91 -13.70 -1.29
C ALA A 143 21.38 -14.13 -1.12
N PRO A 144 22.37 -13.66 -1.92
CA PRO A 144 23.78 -13.97 -1.67
C PRO A 144 24.32 -13.28 -0.43
N CYS A 145 23.97 -12.02 -0.17
CA CYS A 145 24.42 -11.28 1.02
C CYS A 145 23.93 -11.93 2.32
N CYS A 146 22.68 -12.36 2.38
CA CYS A 146 22.14 -13.09 3.54
C CYS A 146 22.87 -14.42 3.78
N ARG A 147 23.18 -15.16 2.71
CA ARG A 147 23.96 -16.40 2.82
C ARG A 147 25.39 -16.13 3.28
N LEU A 148 26.06 -15.13 2.73
CA LEU A 148 27.40 -14.77 3.15
C LEU A 148 27.43 -14.34 4.63
N ALA A 149 26.45 -13.54 5.07
CA ALA A 149 26.32 -13.12 6.45
C ALA A 149 26.13 -14.30 7.41
N SER A 150 25.28 -15.28 7.06
CA SER A 150 25.08 -16.46 7.89
C SER A 150 26.33 -17.33 7.98
N TYR A 151 27.08 -17.51 6.89
CA TYR A 151 28.37 -18.21 6.92
C TYR A 151 29.43 -17.50 7.77
N LEU A 152 29.53 -16.17 7.68
CA LEU A 152 30.49 -15.40 8.46
C LEU A 152 30.17 -15.37 9.95
N LEU A 153 28.88 -15.23 10.31
CA LEU A 153 28.43 -15.23 11.71
C LEU A 153 28.48 -16.63 12.34
N SER A 154 28.19 -17.69 11.59
CA SER A 154 28.30 -19.07 12.08
C SER A 154 29.75 -19.51 12.33
N ARG A 155 30.75 -18.75 11.88
CA ARG A 155 32.17 -19.01 12.13
C ARG A 155 32.72 -18.29 13.38
N LYS A 156 31.92 -17.42 14.01
CA LYS A 156 32.28 -16.64 15.21
C LYS A 156 31.63 -17.15 16.51
N LEU A 157 30.80 -18.19 16.43
CA LEU A 157 30.20 -18.93 17.54
C LEU A 157 30.80 -20.34 17.57
#